data_AF-A0A936PD35-F1
#
_entry.id   AF-A0A936PD35-F1
#
_cell.length_a   1.000
_cell.length_b   1.000
_cell.length_c   1.000
_cell.angle_alpha   90.00
_cell.angle_beta   90.00
_cell.angle_gamma   90.00
#
_symmetry.space_group_name_H-M   'P 1'
#
loop_
_entity.id
_entity.type
_entity.pdbx_description
1 polymer ?
#
loop_
_entity_poly.entity_id
_entity_poly.type
_entity_poly.pdbx_seq_one_letter_code
_entity_poly.pdbx_strand_id
1 'polypeptide(L)'
;MSKKPKAKAPAATAIPMGPKKIGKGQKLPATDHVARHVPWQRLRRDEDDNVLGVLPEAFRLRSGELGMSVNWLEHYPGDHQARLAAVIGSLRVNLNIRPKSAFAIANVGTLENCCKQSGSSVRIVYAPTKEIPCHALVRDMNHDDLGLLDLLADEVFTEFVQNKDIP
;
A
#
# COMPACT_ATOMS: atom_id res chain seq x y z
N MET A 1 -10.52 2.39 51.54
CA MET A 1 -9.71 2.14 50.33
C MET A 1 -10.38 1.04 49.52
N SER A 2 -11.02 1.36 48.39
CA SER A 2 -11.65 0.36 47.52
C SER A 2 -11.39 0.73 46.07
N LYS A 3 -10.49 -0.02 45.42
CA LYS A 3 -10.18 0.11 43.98
C LYS A 3 -11.32 -0.54 43.19
N LYS A 4 -12.02 0.24 42.35
CA LYS A 4 -12.91 -0.32 41.31
C LYS A 4 -12.06 -0.96 40.20
N PRO A 5 -12.44 -2.14 39.67
CA PRO A 5 -11.72 -2.74 38.55
C PRO A 5 -12.07 -2.03 37.23
N LYS A 6 -11.05 -1.76 36.41
CA LYS A 6 -11.22 -1.31 35.02
C LYS A 6 -11.78 -2.45 34.18
N ALA A 7 -12.90 -2.22 33.52
CA ALA A 7 -13.40 -3.13 32.50
C ALA A 7 -12.41 -3.20 31.33
N LYS A 8 -11.99 -4.42 31.00
CA LYS A 8 -11.18 -4.74 29.82
C LYS A 8 -12.11 -4.75 28.60
N ALA A 9 -11.85 -3.89 27.61
CA ALA A 9 -12.56 -3.94 26.34
C ALA A 9 -12.36 -5.31 25.67
N PRO A 10 -13.38 -5.90 25.03
CA PRO A 10 -13.21 -7.14 24.31
C PRO A 10 -12.34 -6.90 23.06
N ALA A 11 -11.32 -7.74 22.89
CA ALA A 11 -10.57 -7.82 21.64
C ALA A 11 -11.53 -8.33 20.56
N ALA A 12 -11.80 -7.51 19.55
CA ALA A 12 -12.55 -7.94 18.38
C ALA A 12 -11.72 -9.01 17.65
N THR A 13 -12.12 -10.27 17.81
CA THR A 13 -11.58 -11.38 17.02
C THR A 13 -12.12 -11.23 15.60
N ALA A 14 -11.34 -10.58 14.73
CA ALA A 14 -11.67 -10.50 13.31
C ALA A 14 -11.61 -11.92 12.73
N ILE A 15 -12.78 -12.43 12.32
CA ILE A 15 -12.91 -13.68 11.59
C ILE A 15 -12.08 -13.54 10.30
N PRO A 16 -11.22 -14.51 9.93
CA PRO A 16 -10.54 -14.48 8.64
C PRO A 16 -11.58 -14.65 7.54
N MET A 17 -12.07 -13.54 7.00
CA MET A 17 -12.84 -13.55 5.76
C MET A 17 -11.92 -14.12 4.68
N GLY A 18 -12.38 -15.19 4.01
CA GLY A 18 -11.71 -15.73 2.84
C GLY A 18 -11.53 -14.66 1.75
N PRO A 19 -10.64 -14.90 0.77
CA PRO A 19 -10.31 -13.90 -0.24
C PRO A 19 -11.57 -13.42 -0.98
N LYS A 20 -11.78 -12.11 -1.01
CA LYS A 20 -12.89 -11.50 -1.75
C LYS A 20 -12.70 -11.79 -3.25
N LYS A 21 -13.68 -12.41 -3.90
CA LYS A 21 -13.63 -12.65 -5.35
C LYS A 21 -13.93 -11.35 -6.10
N ILE A 22 -12.87 -10.65 -6.51
CA ILE A 22 -12.93 -9.47 -7.39
C ILE A 22 -12.43 -9.85 -8.78
N GLY A 23 -13.18 -9.50 -9.82
CA GLY A 23 -12.82 -9.75 -11.21
C GLY A 23 -11.72 -8.79 -11.70
N LYS A 24 -10.92 -9.23 -12.69
CA LYS A 24 -9.93 -8.35 -13.34
C LYS A 24 -10.62 -7.09 -13.89
N GLY A 25 -10.04 -5.93 -13.61
CA GLY A 25 -10.56 -4.62 -14.00
C GLY A 25 -11.61 -4.04 -13.06
N GLN A 26 -12.08 -4.81 -12.07
CA GLN A 26 -13.01 -4.29 -11.06
C GLN A 26 -12.28 -3.45 -10.01
N LYS A 27 -13.03 -2.51 -9.44
CA LYS A 27 -12.54 -1.59 -8.41
C LYS A 27 -12.27 -2.34 -7.10
N LEU A 28 -11.18 -2.00 -6.42
CA LEU A 28 -10.91 -2.52 -5.08
C LEU A 28 -11.87 -1.89 -4.05
N PRO A 29 -12.23 -2.58 -2.97
CA PRO A 29 -13.08 -2.03 -1.92
C PRO A 29 -12.35 -0.93 -1.16
N ALA A 30 -13.05 0.14 -0.79
CA ALA A 30 -12.46 1.27 -0.05
C ALA A 30 -11.87 0.87 1.31
N THR A 31 -12.33 -0.23 1.91
CA THR A 31 -11.84 -0.77 3.18
C THR A 31 -10.53 -1.53 3.07
N ASP A 32 -10.10 -1.85 1.85
CA ASP A 32 -8.95 -2.70 1.59
C ASP A 32 -7.67 -1.86 1.50
N HIS A 33 -6.51 -2.52 1.41
CA HIS A 33 -5.20 -1.91 1.43
C HIS A 33 -4.38 -2.30 0.22
N VAL A 34 -3.49 -1.40 -0.17
CA VAL A 34 -2.51 -1.62 -1.24
C VAL A 34 -1.11 -1.31 -0.75
N ALA A 35 -0.13 -2.11 -1.17
CA ALA A 35 1.28 -1.86 -0.97
C ALA A 35 1.95 -1.45 -2.28
N ARG A 36 2.90 -0.52 -2.20
CA ARG A 36 3.78 -0.13 -3.29
C ARG A 36 5.22 -0.40 -2.88
N HIS A 37 5.96 -1.12 -3.71
CA HIS A 37 7.41 -1.24 -3.53
C HIS A 37 8.09 0.11 -3.82
N VAL A 38 8.93 0.56 -2.90
CA VAL A 38 9.68 1.81 -3.01
C VAL A 38 11.19 1.52 -2.93
N PRO A 39 11.95 1.77 -4.02
CA PRO A 39 13.38 1.53 -4.04
C PRO A 39 14.12 2.53 -3.14
N TRP A 40 15.32 2.16 -2.69
CA TRP A 40 16.16 2.97 -1.80
C TRP A 40 16.29 4.46 -2.20
N GLN A 41 16.45 4.75 -3.50
CA GLN A 41 16.62 6.13 -3.99
C GLN A 41 15.35 6.98 -3.87
N ARG A 42 14.20 6.36 -3.55
CA ARG A 42 12.89 7.02 -3.40
C ARG A 42 12.39 7.00 -1.95
N LEU A 43 13.25 6.62 -1.00
CA LEU A 43 12.97 6.72 0.43
C LEU A 43 13.49 8.04 0.98
N ARG A 44 12.66 8.71 1.78
CA ARG A 44 13.07 9.85 2.60
C ARG A 44 13.82 9.32 3.82
N ARG A 45 15.06 9.77 4.01
CA ARG A 45 15.97 9.28 5.06
C ARG A 45 16.63 10.44 5.78
N ASP A 46 17.01 10.23 7.04
CA ASP A 46 17.88 11.16 7.78
C ASP A 46 19.37 10.91 7.48
N GLU A 47 20.25 11.60 8.21
CA GLU A 47 21.71 11.52 8.06
C GLU A 47 22.28 10.14 8.44
N ASP A 48 21.55 9.37 9.25
CA ASP A 48 21.92 8.04 9.76
C ASP A 48 21.30 6.91 8.93
N ASP A 49 20.76 7.21 7.74
CA ASP A 49 20.06 6.27 6.85
C ASP A 49 18.77 5.65 7.46
N ASN A 50 18.20 6.24 8.52
CA ASN A 50 16.89 5.83 9.02
C ASN A 50 15.79 6.27 8.04
N VAL A 51 14.88 5.35 7.71
CA VAL A 51 13.77 5.64 6.80
C VAL A 51 12.70 6.43 7.54
N LEU A 52 12.47 7.68 7.12
CA LEU A 52 11.46 8.59 7.64
C LEU A 52 10.15 8.54 6.83
N GLY A 53 10.19 7.95 5.64
CA GLY A 53 9.04 7.84 4.76
C GLY A 53 9.46 7.67 3.30
N VAL A 54 8.59 8.13 2.41
CA VAL A 54 8.73 8.00 0.97
C VAL A 54 8.85 9.37 0.32
N LEU A 55 9.63 9.46 -0.75
CA LEU A 55 9.71 10.67 -1.56
C LEU A 55 8.52 10.73 -2.52
N PRO A 56 7.98 11.93 -2.85
CA PRO A 56 6.85 12.11 -3.78
C PRO A 56 7.06 11.43 -5.13
N GLU A 57 8.31 11.42 -5.63
CA GLU A 57 8.65 10.79 -6.91
C GLU A 57 8.54 9.26 -6.88
N ALA A 58 8.37 8.65 -5.70
CA ALA A 58 7.97 7.26 -5.60
C ALA A 58 6.62 7.00 -6.28
N PHE A 59 5.73 8.00 -6.38
CA PHE A 59 4.37 7.86 -6.93
C PHE A 59 4.22 8.37 -8.36
N ARG A 60 5.28 8.95 -8.93
CA ARG A 60 5.28 9.42 -10.31
C ARG A 60 5.27 8.25 -11.30
N LEU A 61 4.50 8.37 -12.38
CA LEU A 61 4.57 7.40 -13.48
C LEU A 61 5.82 7.59 -14.33
N ARG A 62 6.27 6.46 -14.88
CA ARG A 62 7.21 6.44 -15.98
C ARG A 62 6.47 6.59 -17.31
N SER A 63 7.19 7.08 -18.32
CA SER A 63 6.67 7.18 -19.68
C SER A 63 6.14 5.83 -20.17
N GLY A 64 4.90 5.81 -20.65
CA GLY A 64 4.22 4.61 -21.15
C GLY A 64 3.53 3.73 -20.10
N GLU A 65 3.60 4.06 -18.81
CA GLU A 65 2.81 3.35 -17.78
C GLU A 65 1.33 3.79 -17.82
N LEU A 66 0.42 2.83 -17.65
CA LEU A 66 -1.03 3.08 -17.67
C LEU A 66 -1.59 3.52 -16.30
N GLY A 67 -0.76 3.52 -15.27
CA GLY A 67 -1.18 3.75 -13.90
C GLY A 67 -0.11 3.30 -12.91
N MET A 68 -0.28 3.73 -11.66
CA MET A 68 0.69 3.49 -10.61
C MET A 68 0.52 2.05 -10.11
N SER A 69 1.55 1.24 -10.30
CA SER A 69 1.56 -0.16 -9.86
C SER A 69 1.54 -0.26 -8.33
N VAL A 70 0.59 -1.06 -7.83
CA VAL A 70 0.42 -1.37 -6.41
C VAL A 70 -0.01 -2.84 -6.27
N ASN A 71 -0.04 -3.35 -5.04
CA ASN A 71 -0.36 -4.74 -4.74
C ASN A 71 -1.43 -4.83 -3.66
N TRP A 72 -2.51 -5.53 -3.93
CA TRP A 72 -3.67 -5.67 -3.05
C TRP A 72 -3.40 -6.65 -1.91
N LEU A 73 -3.47 -6.18 -0.66
CA LEU A 73 -3.17 -6.99 0.52
C LEU A 73 -4.23 -8.08 0.75
N GLU A 74 -5.51 -7.72 0.68
CA GLU A 74 -6.65 -8.63 0.92
C GLU A 74 -6.84 -9.67 -0.20
N HIS A 75 -5.98 -9.66 -1.22
CA HIS A 75 -5.83 -10.81 -2.11
C HIS A 75 -5.46 -12.08 -1.33
N TYR A 76 -4.63 -11.95 -0.29
CA TYR A 76 -4.23 -13.06 0.57
C TYR A 76 -5.11 -13.14 1.83
N PRO A 77 -5.36 -14.35 2.36
CA PRO A 77 -6.04 -14.53 3.64
C PRO A 77 -5.11 -14.16 4.82
N GLY A 78 -5.70 -14.08 6.02
CA GLY A 78 -4.96 -13.80 7.25
C GLY A 78 -5.19 -12.38 7.77
N ASP A 79 -4.41 -11.99 8.77
CA ASP A 79 -4.39 -10.63 9.30
C ASP A 79 -3.50 -9.71 8.43
N HIS A 80 -3.39 -8.44 8.82
CA HIS A 80 -2.63 -7.44 8.09
C HIS A 80 -1.16 -7.81 7.89
N GLN A 81 -0.50 -8.32 8.94
CA GLN A 81 0.91 -8.70 8.86
C GLN A 81 1.13 -9.93 7.97
N ALA A 82 0.27 -10.95 8.08
CA ALA A 82 0.32 -12.13 7.24
C ALA A 82 0.11 -11.79 5.76
N ARG A 83 -0.85 -10.90 5.45
CA ARG A 83 -1.10 -10.39 4.10
C ARG A 83 0.09 -9.64 3.54
N LEU A 84 0.66 -8.75 4.34
CA LEU A 84 1.83 -7.96 3.94
C LEU A 84 3.03 -8.86 3.64
N ALA A 85 3.30 -9.84 4.50
CA ALA A 85 4.34 -10.83 4.27
C ALA A 85 4.09 -11.66 2.99
N ALA A 86 2.84 -12.07 2.73
CA ALA A 86 2.47 -12.81 1.53
C ALA A 86 2.64 -11.98 0.25
N VAL A 87 2.21 -10.71 0.26
CA VAL A 87 2.43 -9.77 -0.86
C VAL A 87 3.92 -9.61 -1.12
N ILE A 88 4.71 -9.31 -0.10
CA ILE A 88 6.15 -9.07 -0.23
C ILE A 88 6.87 -10.34 -0.70
N GLY A 89 6.52 -11.51 -0.16
CA GLY A 89 7.02 -12.80 -0.62
C GLY A 89 6.72 -13.03 -2.10
N SER A 90 5.48 -12.80 -2.53
CA SER A 90 5.10 -12.90 -3.94
C SER A 90 5.90 -11.94 -4.83
N LEU A 91 6.15 -10.72 -4.36
CA LEU A 91 6.91 -9.73 -5.11
C LEU A 91 8.40 -10.10 -5.19
N ARG A 92 9.02 -10.61 -4.12
CA ARG A 92 10.43 -11.06 -4.11
C ARG A 92 10.70 -12.24 -5.06
N VAL A 93 9.72 -13.14 -5.23
CA VAL A 93 9.85 -14.29 -6.14
C VAL A 93 9.79 -13.83 -7.61
N ASN A 94 8.99 -12.82 -7.91
CA ASN A 94 8.67 -12.46 -9.30
C ASN A 94 9.40 -11.20 -9.80
N LEU A 95 9.94 -10.38 -8.89
CA LEU A 95 10.66 -9.15 -9.20
C LEU A 95 12.05 -9.16 -8.55
N ASN A 96 12.99 -8.45 -9.18
CA ASN A 96 14.31 -8.22 -8.59
C ASN A 96 14.24 -7.11 -7.53
N ILE A 97 13.78 -7.46 -6.33
CA ILE A 97 13.67 -6.54 -5.19
C ILE A 97 15.00 -6.49 -4.45
N ARG A 98 15.59 -5.29 -4.40
CA ARG A 98 16.83 -5.09 -3.66
C ARG A 98 16.57 -5.14 -2.15
N PRO A 99 17.52 -5.65 -1.33
CA PRO A 99 17.37 -5.70 0.13
C PRO A 99 17.16 -4.32 0.76
N LYS A 100 17.84 -3.29 0.22
CA LYS A 100 17.63 -1.89 0.57
C LYS A 100 16.41 -1.36 -0.20
N SER A 101 15.23 -1.56 0.36
CA SER A 101 13.97 -0.99 -0.13
C SER A 101 12.92 -1.02 0.98
N ALA A 102 11.77 -0.41 0.74
CA ALA A 102 10.61 -0.50 1.62
C ALA A 102 9.35 -0.78 0.81
N PHE A 103 8.26 -1.06 1.53
CA PHE A 103 6.91 -1.12 0.99
C PHE A 103 6.08 -0.08 1.70
N ALA A 104 5.49 0.83 0.94
CA ALA A 104 4.58 1.85 1.44
C ALA A 104 3.15 1.34 1.31
N ILE A 105 2.36 1.42 2.37
CA ILE A 105 1.02 0.88 2.46
C ILE A 105 0.01 2.04 2.56
N ALA A 106 -1.10 1.90 1.83
CA ALA A 106 -2.21 2.84 1.88
C ALA A 106 -3.55 2.10 1.93
N ASN A 107 -4.51 2.69 2.63
CA ASN A 107 -5.91 2.31 2.51
C ASN A 107 -6.50 2.85 1.19
N VAL A 108 -7.25 2.01 0.48
CA VAL A 108 -7.84 2.33 -0.84
C VAL A 108 -8.76 3.56 -0.75
N GLY A 109 -9.66 3.62 0.21
CA GLY A 109 -10.60 4.74 0.36
C GLY A 109 -9.92 6.05 0.71
N THR A 110 -8.89 6.00 1.54
CA THR A 110 -8.07 7.18 1.91
C THR A 110 -7.35 7.73 0.68
N LEU A 111 -6.72 6.85 -0.11
CA LEU A 111 -6.06 7.22 -1.37
C LEU A 111 -7.04 7.85 -2.37
N GLU A 112 -8.23 7.26 -2.55
CA GLU A 112 -9.25 7.81 -3.45
C GLU A 112 -9.72 9.20 -3.01
N ASN A 113 -9.97 9.37 -1.71
CA ASN A 113 -10.41 10.65 -1.15
C ASN A 113 -9.34 11.74 -1.29
N CYS A 114 -8.08 11.39 -1.03
CA CYS A 114 -6.93 12.28 -1.21
C CYS A 114 -6.85 12.77 -2.65
N CYS A 115 -6.83 11.87 -3.63
CA CYS A 115 -6.78 12.27 -5.04
C CYS A 115 -7.98 13.15 -5.42
N LYS A 116 -9.19 12.78 -4.96
CA LYS A 116 -10.41 13.53 -5.24
C LYS A 116 -10.36 14.96 -4.69
N GLN A 117 -9.82 15.16 -3.50
CA GLN A 117 -9.64 16.48 -2.88
C GLN A 117 -8.64 17.34 -3.65
N SER A 118 -7.61 16.73 -4.24
CA SER A 118 -6.67 17.39 -5.17
C SER A 118 -7.21 17.56 -6.60
N GLY A 119 -8.50 17.29 -6.83
CA GLY A 119 -9.13 17.47 -8.16
C GLY A 119 -8.91 16.32 -9.15
N SER A 120 -8.35 15.19 -8.72
CA SER A 120 -8.12 14.00 -9.54
C SER A 120 -9.03 12.84 -9.12
N SER A 121 -9.83 12.29 -10.04
CA SER A 121 -10.65 11.10 -9.75
C SER A 121 -9.92 9.83 -10.18
N VAL A 122 -9.29 9.14 -9.24
CA VAL A 122 -8.57 7.89 -9.52
C VAL A 122 -9.46 6.66 -9.52
N ARG A 123 -9.03 5.61 -10.23
CA ARG A 123 -9.61 4.27 -10.14
C ARG A 123 -8.56 3.27 -9.68
N ILE A 124 -8.77 2.66 -8.52
CA ILE A 124 -7.91 1.60 -8.00
C ILE A 124 -8.51 0.25 -8.39
N VAL A 125 -7.89 -0.43 -9.35
CA VAL A 125 -8.47 -1.63 -9.97
C VAL A 125 -7.59 -2.85 -9.78
N TYR A 126 -8.24 -3.99 -9.58
CA TYR A 126 -7.59 -5.28 -9.57
C TYR A 126 -7.07 -5.62 -10.98
N ALA A 127 -5.77 -5.82 -11.13
CA ALA A 127 -5.12 -5.97 -12.42
C ALA A 127 -4.06 -7.08 -12.39
N PRO A 128 -4.41 -8.32 -12.02
CA PRO A 128 -3.45 -9.40 -11.82
C PRO A 128 -2.65 -9.66 -13.10
N THR A 129 -1.36 -9.98 -12.93
CA THR A 129 -0.52 -10.55 -13.98
C THR A 129 -0.40 -12.05 -13.78
N LYS A 130 0.25 -12.76 -14.72
CA LYS A 130 0.48 -14.21 -14.57
C LYS A 130 1.43 -14.50 -13.40
N GLU A 131 2.39 -13.60 -13.19
CA GLU A 131 3.47 -13.70 -12.22
C GLU A 131 3.06 -13.13 -10.85
N ILE A 132 2.23 -12.08 -10.83
CA ILE A 132 1.86 -11.35 -9.62
C ILE A 132 0.33 -11.31 -9.50
N PRO A 133 -0.28 -12.32 -8.83
CA PRO A 133 -1.72 -12.40 -8.66
C PRO A 133 -2.31 -11.26 -7.85
N CYS A 134 -1.56 -10.67 -6.91
CA CYS A 134 -2.01 -9.53 -6.11
C CYS A 134 -1.87 -8.17 -6.83
N HIS A 135 -1.41 -8.13 -8.08
CA HIS A 135 -1.15 -6.86 -8.76
C HIS A 135 -2.44 -6.05 -8.98
N ALA A 136 -2.34 -4.75 -8.76
CA ALA A 136 -3.38 -3.76 -8.93
C ALA A 136 -2.79 -2.45 -9.51
N LEU A 137 -3.67 -1.58 -9.98
CA LEU A 137 -3.29 -0.31 -10.61
C LEU A 137 -4.13 0.84 -10.06
N VAL A 138 -3.47 1.94 -9.71
CA VAL A 138 -4.12 3.24 -9.53
C VAL A 138 -4.08 3.98 -10.86
N ARG A 139 -5.22 4.16 -11.49
CA ARG A 139 -5.37 4.79 -12.81
C ARG A 139 -5.93 6.20 -12.70
N ASP A 140 -5.76 6.97 -13.77
CA ASP A 140 -6.37 8.29 -13.97
C ASP A 140 -5.94 9.32 -12.91
N MET A 141 -4.73 9.15 -12.35
CA MET A 141 -4.13 10.09 -11.42
C MET A 141 -3.37 11.16 -12.19
N ASN A 142 -3.39 12.42 -11.72
CA ASN A 142 -2.55 13.46 -12.31
C ASN A 142 -1.11 13.32 -11.80
N HIS A 143 -0.22 12.73 -12.60
CA HIS A 143 1.13 12.36 -12.18
C HIS A 143 2.15 13.48 -12.26
N ASP A 144 1.76 14.63 -12.83
CA ASP A 144 2.59 15.84 -12.90
C ASP A 144 2.18 16.88 -11.85
N ASP A 145 1.11 16.63 -11.09
CA ASP A 145 0.72 17.44 -9.94
C ASP A 145 1.61 17.11 -8.74
N LEU A 146 2.69 17.88 -8.58
CA LEU A 146 3.64 17.71 -7.48
C LEU A 146 2.96 17.82 -6.11
N GLY A 147 1.97 18.71 -5.96
CA GLY A 147 1.24 18.86 -4.70
C GLY A 147 0.43 17.63 -4.34
N LEU A 148 -0.16 16.94 -5.32
CA LEU A 148 -0.77 15.64 -5.11
C LEU A 148 0.28 14.59 -4.70
N LEU A 149 1.42 14.52 -5.38
CA LEU A 149 2.45 13.52 -5.05
C LEU A 149 3.01 13.73 -3.62
N ASP A 150 3.18 14.98 -3.20
CA ASP A 150 3.55 15.33 -1.82
C ASP A 150 2.50 14.85 -0.83
N LEU A 151 1.23 15.15 -1.10
CA LEU A 151 0.11 14.72 -0.25
C LEU A 151 0.01 13.19 -0.14
N LEU A 152 0.27 12.47 -1.23
CA LEU A 152 0.33 11.01 -1.20
C LEU A 152 1.43 10.49 -0.29
N ALA A 153 2.61 11.13 -0.33
CA ALA A 153 3.76 10.74 0.47
C ALA A 153 3.57 10.98 1.96
N ASP A 154 3.01 12.13 2.33
CA ASP A 154 2.92 12.56 3.73
C ASP A 154 1.62 12.13 4.42
N GLU A 155 0.50 12.00 3.71
CA GLU A 155 -0.82 11.78 4.33
C GLU A 155 -1.45 10.42 4.01
N VAL A 156 -1.10 9.80 2.87
CA VAL A 156 -1.76 8.56 2.42
C VAL A 156 -0.91 7.33 2.67
N PHE A 157 0.36 7.38 2.28
CA PHE A 157 1.30 6.27 2.41
C PHE A 157 2.14 6.40 3.68
N THR A 158 1.46 6.54 4.81
CA THR A 158 2.08 6.80 6.13
C THR A 158 2.58 5.53 6.82
N GLU A 159 2.01 4.37 6.46
CA GLU A 159 2.53 3.08 6.89
C GLU A 159 3.61 2.60 5.92
N PHE A 160 4.77 2.20 6.43
CA PHE A 160 5.80 1.56 5.63
C PHE A 160 6.56 0.50 6.42
N VAL A 161 7.01 -0.54 5.72
CA VAL A 161 7.87 -1.59 6.26
C VAL A 161 9.14 -1.68 5.43
N GLN A 162 10.31 -1.78 6.07
CA GLN A 162 11.53 -2.03 5.32
C GLN A 162 11.52 -3.47 4.84
N ASN A 163 12.04 -3.71 3.63
CA ASN A 163 12.08 -5.04 3.04
C ASN A 163 12.85 -6.02 3.94
N LYS A 164 13.90 -5.57 4.63
CA LYS A 164 14.68 -6.42 5.54
C LYS A 164 13.91 -6.88 6.79
N ASP A 165 12.83 -6.19 7.17
CA ASP A 165 12.09 -6.44 8.41
C ASP A 165 10.98 -7.48 8.24
N ILE A 166 10.73 -7.90 7.00
CA ILE A 166 9.72 -8.91 6.66
C ILE A 166 10.42 -10.24 6.36
N PRO A 167 10.09 -11.33 7.07
CA PRO A 167 10.67 -12.65 6.85
C PRO A 167 10.62 -13.15 5.40
#